data_AF-A0A257LW87-F1
#
_entry.id   AF-A0A257LW87-F1
#
_cell.length_a   1.000
_cell.length_b   1.000
_cell.length_c   1.000
_cell.angle_alpha   90.00
_cell.angle_beta   90.00
_cell.angle_gamma   90.00
#
_symmetry.space_group_name_H-M   'P 1'
#
loop_
_entity.id
_entity.type
_entity.pdbx_description
1 polymer ?
#
loop_
_entity_poly.entity_id
_entity_poly.type
_entity_poly.pdbx_seq_one_letter_code
_entity_poly.pdbx_strand_id
1 'polypeptide(L)'
;MRTPPDFPTLRFLLPAAVLALSSTVQAQAPSPTALEDKGKTLLLSNGIVTATIDKGSSTIDSIRYKTFEMVSPGKPVYYSMGGGKSYRQPTGAAFRIVKQTPEVVDVAFLQKWKPGNDQAVDIEVHYALKKGEAGVYTYATLSHPADYPATSIGEWRMVWGMPAKDDKSWLMEKIRVDKLRAWEMPSPADLKSAKTTGIKEIVELTKGVRAGMFDCKYDFNLEYHSVGCWGHASDRNQVGAWIVLGSHEFFNDGPMKQDLSSASALIHIHFGRNHYEGSSTRIASGEA
;
A
#
# COMPACT_ATOMS: atom_id res chain seq x y z
N MET A 1 65.29 44.48 -12.12
CA MET A 1 64.10 44.64 -11.25
C MET A 1 64.10 43.50 -10.25
N ARG A 2 64.17 43.81 -8.95
CA ARG A 2 64.31 42.84 -7.84
C ARG A 2 62.96 42.18 -7.54
N THR A 3 62.95 40.86 -7.33
CA THR A 3 61.82 40.11 -6.77
C THR A 3 61.63 40.47 -5.28
N PRO A 4 60.39 40.51 -4.76
CA PRO A 4 60.13 40.72 -3.34
C PRO A 4 60.33 39.42 -2.52
N PRO A 5 60.59 39.52 -1.20
CA PRO A 5 60.83 38.36 -0.35
C PRO A 5 59.52 37.75 0.17
N ASP A 6 59.49 36.42 0.25
CA ASP A 6 58.40 35.65 0.85
C ASP A 6 58.36 35.84 2.38
N PHE A 7 57.19 36.17 2.93
CA PHE A 7 56.93 36.16 4.37
C PHE A 7 56.23 34.85 4.78
N PRO A 8 56.67 34.17 5.85
CA PRO A 8 56.01 32.96 6.33
C PRO A 8 54.66 33.30 6.99
N THR A 9 53.58 32.67 6.52
CA THR A 9 52.23 32.80 7.07
C THR A 9 52.10 31.89 8.30
N LEU A 10 51.95 32.48 9.49
CA LEU A 10 51.68 31.76 10.73
C LEU A 10 50.19 31.36 10.78
N ARG A 11 49.87 30.07 10.63
CA ARG A 11 48.50 29.55 10.78
C ARG A 11 48.30 29.10 12.24
N PHE A 12 47.44 29.80 12.97
CA PHE A 12 46.95 29.33 14.27
C PHE A 12 45.79 28.35 14.07
N LEU A 13 45.96 27.11 14.56
CA LEU A 13 44.86 26.16 14.74
C LEU A 13 44.13 26.51 16.04
N LEU A 14 42.92 27.04 15.93
CA LEU A 14 41.98 27.13 17.05
C LEU A 14 41.38 25.73 17.28
N PRO A 15 41.51 25.12 18.47
CA PRO A 15 40.80 23.89 18.76
C PRO A 15 39.31 24.22 18.92
N ALA A 16 38.49 23.74 17.98
CA ALA A 16 37.04 23.74 18.15
C ALA A 16 36.67 22.70 19.21
N ALA A 17 36.31 23.15 20.41
CA ALA A 17 35.72 22.27 21.42
C ALA A 17 34.26 21.97 21.02
N VAL A 18 33.98 20.71 20.67
CA VAL A 18 32.61 20.23 20.46
C VAL A 18 32.05 19.82 21.81
N LEU A 19 31.06 20.57 22.32
CA LEU A 19 30.20 20.16 23.42
C LEU A 19 29.22 19.11 22.90
N ALA A 20 29.55 17.82 23.08
CA ALA A 20 28.62 16.72 22.85
C ALA A 20 27.73 16.52 24.08
N LEU A 21 26.48 16.98 24.01
CA LEU A 21 25.44 16.60 24.97
C LEU A 21 24.94 15.20 24.58
N SER A 22 25.49 14.16 25.23
CA SER A 22 24.95 12.80 25.13
C SER A 22 23.68 12.71 25.98
N SER A 23 22.51 12.83 25.36
CA SER A 23 21.28 12.34 25.98
C SER A 23 21.23 10.83 25.79
N THR A 24 21.39 10.07 26.87
CA THR A 24 21.01 8.66 26.90
C THR A 24 19.48 8.59 26.94
N VAL A 25 18.82 8.87 25.81
CA VAL A 25 17.43 8.46 25.64
C VAL A 25 17.48 6.94 25.58
N GLN A 26 17.16 6.30 26.69
CA GLN A 26 17.01 4.86 26.74
C GLN A 26 15.83 4.51 25.85
N ALA A 27 16.12 3.98 24.65
CA ALA A 27 15.09 3.53 23.73
C ALA A 27 14.22 2.50 24.45
N GLN A 28 12.94 2.82 24.63
CA GLN A 28 11.98 1.90 25.23
C GLN A 28 11.92 0.65 24.36
N ALA A 29 12.09 -0.52 24.98
CA ALA A 29 12.02 -1.79 24.26
C ALA A 29 10.66 -1.90 23.54
N PRO A 30 10.63 -2.35 22.27
CA PRO A 30 9.39 -2.42 21.51
C PRO A 30 8.40 -3.37 22.19
N SER A 31 7.14 -2.94 22.26
CA SER A 31 6.06 -3.74 22.85
C SER A 31 5.87 -5.05 22.08
N PRO A 32 5.56 -6.17 22.76
CA PRO A 32 5.26 -7.42 22.09
C PRO A 32 4.01 -7.29 21.22
N THR A 33 3.88 -8.15 20.22
CA THR A 33 2.66 -8.25 19.44
C THR A 33 1.52 -8.87 20.26
N ALA A 34 0.30 -8.38 20.06
CA ALA A 34 -0.91 -8.85 20.71
C ALA A 34 -2.03 -9.05 19.68
N LEU A 35 -2.89 -10.03 19.96
CA LEU A 35 -4.10 -10.33 19.20
C LEU A 35 -5.27 -10.36 20.17
N GLU A 36 -6.32 -9.61 19.86
CA GLU A 36 -7.59 -9.68 20.58
C GLU A 36 -8.73 -10.01 19.60
N ASP A 37 -9.49 -11.06 19.91
CA ASP A 37 -10.67 -11.45 19.15
C ASP A 37 -11.92 -10.78 19.76
N LYS A 38 -12.57 -9.91 18.99
CA LYS A 38 -13.80 -9.19 19.38
C LYS A 38 -15.07 -9.82 18.78
N GLY A 39 -15.00 -11.09 18.36
CA GLY A 39 -16.08 -11.78 17.69
C GLY A 39 -16.07 -11.50 16.19
N LYS A 40 -16.64 -10.37 15.76
CA LYS A 40 -16.72 -9.98 14.33
C LYS A 40 -15.39 -9.46 13.79
N THR A 41 -14.60 -8.82 14.64
CA THR A 41 -13.33 -8.21 14.27
C THR A 41 -12.17 -8.76 15.10
N LEU A 42 -10.96 -8.63 14.57
CA LEU A 42 -9.71 -8.90 15.25
C LEU A 42 -8.93 -7.59 15.42
N LEU A 43 -8.32 -7.40 16.58
CA LEU A 43 -7.39 -6.30 16.84
C LEU A 43 -5.98 -6.87 16.95
N LEU A 44 -5.11 -6.51 16.01
CA LEU A 44 -3.69 -6.81 16.04
C LEU A 44 -2.95 -5.55 16.50
N SER A 45 -2.09 -5.63 17.50
CA SER A 45 -1.30 -4.48 17.94
C SER A 45 0.13 -4.83 18.34
N ASN A 46 1.05 -3.87 18.23
CA ASN A 46 2.46 -4.04 18.61
C ASN A 46 3.04 -2.81 19.35
N GLY A 47 2.17 -1.94 19.88
CA GLY A 47 2.53 -0.68 20.52
C GLY A 47 2.84 0.47 19.55
N ILE A 48 3.00 0.20 18.24
CA ILE A 48 3.25 1.22 17.20
C ILE A 48 2.05 1.35 16.27
N VAL A 49 1.51 0.20 15.84
CA VAL A 49 0.34 0.06 14.99
C VAL A 49 -0.72 -0.75 15.73
N THR A 50 -1.98 -0.36 15.56
CA THR A 50 -3.15 -1.19 15.85
C THR A 50 -3.97 -1.35 14.57
N ALA A 51 -4.12 -2.58 14.08
CA ALA A 51 -4.92 -2.90 12.92
C ALA A 51 -6.21 -3.61 13.34
N THR A 52 -7.34 -3.17 12.79
CA THR A 52 -8.65 -3.82 12.98
C THR A 52 -9.04 -4.54 11.70
N ILE A 53 -9.25 -5.86 11.79
CA ILE A 53 -9.59 -6.73 10.66
C ILE A 53 -11.02 -7.22 10.84
N ASP A 54 -11.87 -7.08 9.81
CA ASP A 54 -13.20 -7.70 9.80
C ASP A 54 -13.13 -9.13 9.27
N LYS A 55 -13.69 -10.07 10.03
CA LYS A 55 -13.64 -11.50 9.67
C LYS A 55 -14.59 -11.87 8.52
N GLY A 56 -15.69 -11.14 8.37
CA GLY A 56 -16.69 -11.41 7.35
C GLY A 56 -16.25 -11.01 5.95
N SER A 57 -15.58 -9.86 5.84
CA SER A 57 -15.04 -9.33 4.57
C SER A 57 -13.56 -9.63 4.34
N SER A 58 -12.83 -10.13 5.34
CA SER A 58 -11.38 -10.35 5.28
C SER A 58 -10.60 -9.06 4.99
N THR A 59 -11.11 -7.91 5.44
CA THR A 59 -10.53 -6.58 5.15
C THR A 59 -9.92 -5.94 6.38
N ILE A 60 -8.93 -5.04 6.18
CA ILE A 60 -8.45 -4.17 7.26
C ILE A 60 -9.28 -2.89 7.22
N ASP A 61 -10.10 -2.68 8.25
CA ASP A 61 -11.02 -1.55 8.34
C ASP A 61 -10.39 -0.32 9.00
N SER A 62 -9.31 -0.53 9.77
CA SER A 62 -8.60 0.54 10.47
C SER A 62 -7.12 0.16 10.63
N ILE A 63 -6.25 1.14 10.44
CA ILE A 63 -4.84 1.07 10.82
C ILE A 63 -4.52 2.34 11.60
N ARG A 64 -4.42 2.22 12.93
CA ARG A 64 -4.00 3.31 13.81
C ARG A 64 -2.49 3.35 13.90
N TYR A 65 -1.91 4.48 13.51
CA TYR A 65 -0.47 4.75 13.65
C TYR A 65 -0.30 6.12 14.30
N LYS A 66 0.33 6.16 15.47
CA LYS A 66 0.35 7.36 16.33
C LYS A 66 -1.08 7.84 16.58
N THR A 67 -1.39 9.09 16.24
CA THR A 67 -2.73 9.70 16.35
C THR A 67 -3.55 9.57 15.07
N PHE A 68 -3.00 8.99 14.01
CA PHE A 68 -3.61 8.96 12.69
C PHE A 68 -4.41 7.66 12.45
N GLU A 69 -5.54 7.82 11.78
CA GLU A 69 -6.23 6.73 11.09
C GLU A 69 -5.69 6.68 9.66
N MET A 70 -5.11 5.55 9.28
CA MET A 70 -4.44 5.36 7.99
C MET A 70 -5.35 4.67 6.95
N VAL A 71 -6.60 4.34 7.30
CA VAL A 71 -7.59 3.76 6.39
C VAL A 71 -8.83 4.66 6.31
N SER A 72 -9.29 4.98 5.10
CA SER A 72 -10.49 5.79 4.94
C SER A 72 -11.75 5.05 5.42
N PRO A 73 -12.66 5.70 6.17
CA PRO A 73 -13.96 5.14 6.47
C PRO A 73 -14.69 4.68 5.22
N GLY A 74 -15.22 3.45 5.23
CA GLY A 74 -15.94 2.86 4.10
C GLY A 74 -15.07 2.45 2.90
N LYS A 75 -13.74 2.59 2.99
CA LYS A 75 -12.79 2.14 1.96
C LYS A 75 -11.66 1.35 2.62
N PRO A 76 -11.94 0.11 3.06
CA PRO A 76 -10.96 -0.67 3.81
C PRO A 76 -9.77 -1.08 2.92
N VAL A 77 -8.75 -1.69 3.52
CA VAL A 77 -7.73 -2.42 2.75
C VAL A 77 -8.32 -3.78 2.36
N TYR A 78 -8.36 -4.08 1.07
CA TYR A 78 -8.98 -5.30 0.57
C TYR A 78 -8.25 -5.91 -0.61
N TYR A 79 -8.42 -7.22 -0.78
CA TYR A 79 -8.07 -7.94 -2.00
C TYR A 79 -9.29 -8.09 -2.91
N SER A 80 -9.08 -8.09 -4.22
CA SER A 80 -10.14 -8.32 -5.21
C SER A 80 -9.58 -8.93 -6.49
N MET A 81 -10.40 -9.70 -7.19
CA MET A 81 -10.10 -10.23 -8.52
C MET A 81 -11.21 -9.93 -9.52
N GLY A 82 -10.82 -9.90 -10.80
CA GLY A 82 -11.70 -9.63 -11.93
C GLY A 82 -12.23 -8.20 -11.95
N GLY A 83 -12.99 -7.88 -12.99
CA GLY A 83 -13.65 -6.59 -13.17
C GLY A 83 -15.04 -6.76 -13.76
N GLY A 84 -15.85 -5.70 -13.72
CA GLY A 84 -17.21 -5.74 -14.25
C GLY A 84 -18.06 -6.84 -13.60
N LYS A 85 -18.65 -7.72 -14.42
CA LYS A 85 -19.48 -8.84 -13.94
C LYS A 85 -18.70 -9.92 -13.19
N SER A 86 -17.39 -10.01 -13.43
CA SER A 86 -16.50 -11.01 -12.83
C SER A 86 -15.81 -10.51 -11.57
N TYR A 87 -16.16 -9.32 -11.06
CA TYR A 87 -15.56 -8.75 -9.87
C TYR A 87 -15.91 -9.56 -8.62
N ARG A 88 -14.90 -9.90 -7.83
CA ARG A 88 -15.06 -10.66 -6.58
C ARG A 88 -14.05 -10.20 -5.53
N GLN A 89 -14.50 -10.19 -4.28
CA GLN A 89 -13.65 -10.08 -3.08
C GLN A 89 -13.74 -11.36 -2.25
N PRO A 90 -12.70 -11.70 -1.46
CA PRO A 90 -12.74 -12.83 -0.54
C PRO A 90 -13.60 -12.52 0.69
N THR A 91 -14.85 -12.98 0.69
CA THR A 91 -15.84 -12.80 1.76
C THR A 91 -16.37 -14.13 2.31
N GLY A 92 -16.86 -14.14 3.54
CA GLY A 92 -17.35 -15.36 4.21
C GLY A 92 -16.25 -16.41 4.38
N ALA A 93 -15.02 -15.94 4.59
CA ALA A 93 -13.84 -16.77 4.75
C ALA A 93 -13.78 -17.44 6.14
N ALA A 94 -13.15 -18.60 6.22
CA ALA A 94 -12.82 -19.24 7.49
C ALA A 94 -11.58 -18.58 8.09
N PHE A 95 -11.73 -18.03 9.29
CA PHE A 95 -10.64 -17.42 10.06
C PHE A 95 -9.82 -18.49 10.80
N ARG A 96 -8.49 -18.33 10.82
CA ARG A 96 -7.59 -19.05 11.73
C ARG A 96 -6.42 -18.19 12.17
N ILE A 97 -5.88 -18.49 13.35
CA ILE A 97 -4.60 -17.95 13.82
C ILE A 97 -3.50 -18.84 13.23
N VAL A 98 -2.59 -18.25 12.45
CA VAL A 98 -1.45 -18.98 11.86
C VAL A 98 -0.29 -19.01 12.85
N LYS A 99 -0.01 -17.87 13.47
CA LYS A 99 1.06 -17.72 14.46
C LYS A 99 0.70 -16.63 15.45
N GLN A 100 0.96 -16.88 16.74
CA GLN A 100 0.81 -15.87 17.78
C GLN A 100 1.94 -16.04 18.80
N THR A 101 2.86 -15.09 18.76
CA THR A 101 4.04 -15.02 19.64
C THR A 101 4.25 -13.57 20.07
N PRO A 102 5.17 -13.27 21.01
CA PRO A 102 5.54 -11.88 21.31
C PRO A 102 6.19 -11.13 20.13
N GLU A 103 6.72 -11.84 19.14
CA GLU A 103 7.47 -11.27 18.02
C GLU A 103 6.61 -11.06 16.76
N VAL A 104 5.58 -11.90 16.57
CA VAL A 104 4.69 -11.84 15.42
C VAL A 104 3.31 -12.41 15.76
N VAL A 105 2.29 -11.75 15.23
CA VAL A 105 0.94 -12.30 15.04
C VAL A 105 0.68 -12.41 13.54
N ASP A 106 0.16 -13.55 13.10
CA ASP A 106 -0.28 -13.82 11.72
C ASP A 106 -1.64 -14.51 11.76
N VAL A 107 -2.61 -13.95 11.03
CA VAL A 107 -3.98 -14.44 10.90
C VAL A 107 -4.33 -14.65 9.44
N ALA A 108 -5.11 -15.70 9.17
CA ALA A 108 -5.50 -16.08 7.82
C ALA A 108 -7.01 -16.18 7.65
N PHE A 109 -7.46 -15.91 6.44
CA PHE A 109 -8.86 -15.94 6.00
C PHE A 109 -8.97 -16.75 4.71
N LEU A 110 -9.42 -18.00 4.82
CA LEU A 110 -9.58 -18.90 3.68
C LEU A 110 -11.01 -18.84 3.12
N GLN A 111 -11.16 -18.30 1.92
CA GLN A 111 -12.37 -18.43 1.12
C GLN A 111 -12.20 -19.55 0.10
N LYS A 112 -12.95 -20.64 0.25
CA LYS A 112 -13.03 -21.65 -0.80
C LYS A 112 -13.84 -21.16 -1.99
N TRP A 113 -13.46 -21.58 -3.20
CA TRP A 113 -14.29 -21.36 -4.38
C TRP A 113 -15.66 -22.03 -4.22
N LYS A 114 -16.66 -21.43 -4.86
CA LYS A 114 -18.01 -21.95 -4.94
C LYS A 114 -18.39 -22.05 -6.42
N PRO A 115 -18.97 -23.18 -6.87
CA PRO A 115 -19.50 -23.30 -8.22
C PRO A 115 -20.39 -22.10 -8.59
N GLY A 116 -20.13 -21.51 -9.76
CA GLY A 116 -20.80 -20.31 -10.25
C GLY A 116 -20.00 -19.01 -10.10
N ASN A 117 -18.91 -19.00 -9.33
CA ASN A 117 -17.94 -17.89 -9.36
C ASN A 117 -16.97 -18.06 -10.54
N ASP A 118 -16.66 -16.97 -11.25
CA ASP A 118 -15.85 -17.00 -12.48
C ASP A 118 -14.40 -17.49 -12.28
N GLN A 119 -13.76 -17.08 -11.18
CA GLN A 119 -12.38 -17.49 -10.87
C GLN A 119 -12.38 -18.69 -9.92
N ALA A 120 -12.10 -19.87 -10.47
CA ALA A 120 -12.12 -21.15 -9.77
C ALA A 120 -10.86 -21.36 -8.92
N VAL A 121 -10.66 -20.51 -7.93
CA VAL A 121 -9.56 -20.63 -6.97
C VAL A 121 -10.04 -20.38 -5.54
N ASP A 122 -9.41 -21.10 -4.63
CA ASP A 122 -9.41 -20.77 -3.21
C ASP A 122 -8.51 -19.56 -2.98
N ILE A 123 -8.92 -18.67 -2.07
CA ILE A 123 -8.17 -17.47 -1.71
C ILE A 123 -7.92 -17.52 -0.21
N GLU A 124 -6.66 -17.64 0.23
CA GLU A 124 -6.27 -17.46 1.63
C GLU A 124 -5.53 -16.13 1.79
N VAL A 125 -6.17 -15.15 2.43
CA VAL A 125 -5.56 -13.84 2.72
C VAL A 125 -4.92 -13.86 4.10
N HIS A 126 -3.70 -13.32 4.20
CA HIS A 126 -2.97 -13.19 5.46
C HIS A 126 -2.76 -11.74 5.84
N TYR A 127 -2.83 -11.50 7.15
CA TYR A 127 -2.41 -10.26 7.77
C TYR A 127 -1.51 -10.58 8.96
N ALA A 128 -0.28 -10.05 8.92
CA ALA A 128 0.70 -10.25 9.96
C ALA A 128 1.21 -8.91 10.51
N LEU A 129 1.42 -8.87 11.81
CA LEU A 129 2.01 -7.75 12.52
C LEU A 129 3.23 -8.25 13.29
N LYS A 130 4.35 -7.56 13.13
CA LYS A 130 5.62 -7.91 13.75
C LYS A 130 6.01 -6.88 14.80
N LYS A 131 6.73 -7.32 15.82
CA LYS A 131 7.22 -6.46 16.90
C LYS A 131 8.14 -5.36 16.36
N GLY A 132 7.94 -4.13 16.83
CA GLY A 132 8.81 -2.99 16.50
C GLY A 132 8.65 -2.43 15.09
N GLU A 133 7.72 -2.95 14.27
CA GLU A 133 7.53 -2.51 12.89
C GLU A 133 6.27 -1.64 12.73
N ALA A 134 6.34 -0.62 11.86
CA ALA A 134 5.27 0.35 11.64
C ALA A 134 4.40 0.01 10.42
N GLY A 135 4.12 -1.27 10.19
CA GLY A 135 3.38 -1.72 9.02
C GLY A 135 2.69 -3.06 9.25
N VAL A 136 1.60 -3.29 8.52
CA VAL A 136 0.91 -4.58 8.45
C VAL A 136 1.44 -5.30 7.22
N TYR A 137 1.98 -6.50 7.42
CA TYR A 137 2.36 -7.39 6.34
C TYR A 137 1.09 -8.06 5.81
N THR A 138 0.98 -8.16 4.49
CA THR A 138 -0.11 -8.89 3.87
C THR A 138 0.37 -9.62 2.65
N TYR A 139 -0.18 -10.80 2.45
CA TYR A 139 -0.01 -11.62 1.27
C TYR A 139 -1.26 -12.49 1.12
N ALA A 140 -1.37 -13.16 -0.02
CA ALA A 140 -2.43 -14.13 -0.23
C ALA A 140 -1.92 -15.29 -1.08
N THR A 141 -2.43 -16.48 -0.78
CA THR A 141 -2.18 -17.67 -1.60
C THR A 141 -3.45 -17.99 -2.39
N LEU A 142 -3.27 -18.27 -3.68
CA LEU A 142 -4.33 -18.77 -4.55
C LEU A 142 -4.07 -20.24 -4.83
N SER A 143 -5.04 -21.10 -4.54
CA SER A 143 -4.92 -22.54 -4.77
C SER A 143 -6.02 -23.02 -5.71
N HIS A 144 -5.66 -23.92 -6.63
CA HIS A 144 -6.58 -24.52 -7.59
C HIS A 144 -6.62 -26.04 -7.37
N PRO A 145 -7.51 -26.57 -6.51
CA PRO A 145 -7.73 -28.01 -6.40
C PRO A 145 -7.94 -28.67 -7.77
N ALA A 146 -7.39 -29.87 -7.97
CA ALA A 146 -7.41 -30.56 -9.27
C ALA A 146 -8.83 -30.86 -9.81
N ASP A 147 -9.82 -30.91 -8.93
CA ASP A 147 -11.24 -31.08 -9.27
C ASP A 147 -11.94 -29.77 -9.65
N TYR A 148 -11.26 -28.62 -9.58
CA TYR A 148 -11.79 -27.33 -10.03
C TYR A 148 -11.72 -27.22 -11.55
N PRO A 149 -12.71 -26.54 -12.18
CA PRO A 149 -12.71 -26.34 -13.62
C PRO A 149 -11.59 -25.39 -14.02
N ALA A 150 -11.11 -25.53 -15.26
CA ALA A 150 -10.15 -24.61 -15.84
C ALA A 150 -10.58 -23.14 -15.62
N THR A 151 -9.64 -22.28 -15.28
CA THR A 151 -9.91 -20.90 -14.92
C THR A 151 -8.88 -19.91 -15.45
N SER A 152 -9.22 -18.64 -15.40
CA SER A 152 -8.38 -17.53 -15.84
C SER A 152 -8.55 -16.36 -14.89
N ILE A 153 -7.44 -15.91 -14.31
CA ILE A 153 -7.38 -14.75 -13.41
C ILE A 153 -6.72 -13.61 -14.18
N GLY A 154 -7.52 -12.63 -14.57
CA GLY A 154 -7.03 -11.42 -15.25
C GLY A 154 -6.50 -10.41 -14.23
N GLU A 155 -7.40 -9.66 -13.60
CA GLU A 155 -7.03 -8.74 -12.52
C GLU A 155 -7.00 -9.51 -11.18
N TRP A 156 -5.90 -9.41 -10.43
CA TRP A 156 -5.81 -9.79 -9.03
C TRP A 156 -5.05 -8.70 -8.29
N ARG A 157 -5.64 -8.10 -7.26
CA ARG A 157 -5.09 -6.89 -6.64
C ARG A 157 -5.38 -6.76 -5.17
N MET A 158 -4.61 -5.89 -4.53
CA MET A 158 -4.93 -5.30 -3.24
C MET A 158 -5.04 -3.78 -3.37
N VAL A 159 -5.99 -3.20 -2.65
CA VAL A 159 -6.27 -1.76 -2.64
C VAL A 159 -6.29 -1.28 -1.21
N TRP A 160 -5.59 -0.19 -0.94
CA TRP A 160 -5.62 0.53 0.34
C TRP A 160 -6.26 1.90 0.14
N GLY A 161 -7.48 2.09 0.65
CA GLY A 161 -8.17 3.38 0.64
C GLY A 161 -7.48 4.40 1.54
N MET A 162 -6.92 5.46 0.95
CA MET A 162 -6.22 6.51 1.69
C MET A 162 -7.21 7.42 2.43
N PRO A 163 -6.93 7.77 3.69
CA PRO A 163 -7.83 8.54 4.53
C PRO A 163 -8.03 9.96 3.99
N ALA A 164 -9.27 10.26 3.65
CA ALA A 164 -9.79 11.60 3.52
C ALA A 164 -10.79 11.79 4.66
N LYS A 165 -10.49 12.69 5.61
CA LYS A 165 -11.37 12.91 6.77
C LYS A 165 -12.62 13.69 6.36
N ASP A 166 -12.48 14.63 5.42
CA ASP A 166 -13.56 15.36 4.76
C ASP A 166 -13.02 16.13 3.52
N ASP A 167 -13.88 16.92 2.87
CA ASP A 167 -13.56 17.81 1.74
C ASP A 167 -12.44 18.83 2.05
N LYS A 168 -12.04 19.00 3.32
CA LYS A 168 -11.08 20.01 3.80
C LYS A 168 -9.83 19.44 4.45
N SER A 169 -9.81 18.17 4.82
CA SER A 169 -8.71 17.53 5.56
C SER A 169 -8.32 16.19 4.94
N TRP A 170 -7.33 16.28 4.07
CA TRP A 170 -6.62 15.14 3.49
C TRP A 170 -5.38 14.83 4.33
N LEU A 171 -5.16 13.56 4.70
CA LEU A 171 -4.04 13.21 5.59
C LEU A 171 -2.67 13.30 4.89
N MET A 172 -2.57 12.86 3.64
CA MET A 172 -1.32 12.79 2.85
C MET A 172 -1.45 13.38 1.44
N GLU A 173 -1.30 14.69 1.31
CA GLU A 173 -1.64 15.45 0.10
C GLU A 173 -0.77 15.16 -1.13
N LYS A 174 0.26 14.31 -1.02
CA LYS A 174 1.20 14.05 -2.11
C LYS A 174 1.23 12.58 -2.48
N ILE A 175 1.10 12.29 -3.77
CA ILE A 175 1.52 11.00 -4.31
C ILE A 175 3.04 11.01 -4.46
N ARG A 176 3.66 9.89 -4.10
CA ARG A 176 5.08 9.62 -4.24
C ARG A 176 5.25 8.25 -4.87
N VAL A 177 5.47 8.23 -6.18
CA VAL A 177 5.74 7.02 -6.96
C VAL A 177 7.19 7.02 -7.42
N ASP A 178 7.55 8.01 -8.23
CA ASP A 178 8.92 8.25 -8.71
C ASP A 178 9.12 9.75 -8.97
N LYS A 179 10.26 10.13 -9.58
CA LYS A 179 10.58 11.54 -9.88
C LYS A 179 9.61 12.20 -10.88
N LEU A 180 9.00 11.44 -11.78
CA LEU A 180 8.05 11.94 -12.78
C LEU A 180 6.62 11.98 -12.23
N ARG A 181 6.31 11.10 -11.29
CA ARG A 181 4.98 10.85 -10.71
C ARG A 181 4.93 11.22 -9.22
N ALA A 182 5.50 12.37 -8.89
CA ALA A 182 5.53 12.93 -7.54
C ALA A 182 4.72 14.23 -7.47
N TRP A 183 3.41 14.11 -7.32
CA TRP A 183 2.49 15.25 -7.41
C TRP A 183 1.89 15.61 -6.04
N GLU A 184 1.62 16.91 -5.83
CA GLU A 184 0.58 17.31 -4.88
C GLU A 184 -0.78 17.05 -5.54
N MET A 185 -1.62 16.25 -4.89
CA MET A 185 -2.90 15.80 -5.43
C MET A 185 -3.98 16.87 -5.25
N PRO A 186 -4.97 16.93 -6.16
CA PRO A 186 -6.19 17.69 -5.91
C PRO A 186 -6.87 17.20 -4.62
N SER A 187 -7.48 18.14 -3.90
CA SER A 187 -8.31 17.79 -2.73
C SER A 187 -9.56 17.02 -3.15
N PRO A 188 -10.30 16.38 -2.21
CA PRO A 188 -11.55 15.71 -2.55
C PRO A 188 -12.59 16.70 -3.11
N ALA A 189 -12.58 17.95 -2.62
CA ALA A 189 -13.43 19.02 -3.14
C ALA A 189 -13.08 19.40 -4.58
N ASP A 190 -11.78 19.48 -4.90
CA ASP A 190 -11.33 19.78 -6.26
C ASP A 190 -11.77 18.68 -7.23
N LEU A 191 -11.54 17.40 -6.87
CA LEU A 191 -11.95 16.23 -7.66
C LEU A 191 -13.47 16.17 -7.87
N LYS A 192 -14.24 16.45 -6.82
CA LYS A 192 -15.70 16.48 -6.89
C LYS A 192 -16.22 17.58 -7.83
N SER A 193 -15.46 18.66 -7.99
CA SER A 193 -15.76 19.76 -8.91
C SER A 193 -15.07 19.65 -10.26
N ALA A 194 -14.30 18.59 -10.50
CA ALA A 194 -13.60 18.37 -11.74
C ALA A 194 -14.59 18.15 -12.89
N LYS A 195 -14.19 18.57 -14.09
CA LYS A 195 -14.98 18.43 -15.30
C LYS A 195 -14.70 17.05 -15.91
N THR A 196 -15.76 16.29 -16.17
CA THR A 196 -15.63 14.99 -16.83
C THR A 196 -15.17 15.16 -18.28
N THR A 197 -14.44 14.18 -18.79
CA THR A 197 -14.06 14.11 -20.20
C THR A 197 -14.89 13.03 -20.92
N GLY A 198 -14.63 12.83 -22.22
CA GLY A 198 -15.20 11.70 -22.97
C GLY A 198 -14.64 10.33 -22.54
N ILE A 199 -13.54 10.30 -21.77
CA ILE A 199 -12.93 9.08 -21.24
C ILE A 199 -13.30 8.97 -19.77
N LYS A 200 -13.95 7.87 -19.40
CA LYS A 200 -14.58 7.66 -18.07
C LYS A 200 -13.60 7.87 -16.91
N GLU A 201 -12.35 7.47 -17.08
CA GLU A 201 -11.32 7.52 -16.04
C GLU A 201 -10.55 8.84 -15.99
N ILE A 202 -10.79 9.78 -16.91
CA ILE A 202 -10.03 11.03 -17.01
C ILE A 202 -10.94 12.21 -16.67
N VAL A 203 -10.48 13.06 -15.75
CA VAL A 203 -11.13 14.33 -15.40
C VAL A 203 -10.19 15.50 -15.62
N GLU A 204 -10.74 16.65 -15.97
CA GLU A 204 -10.05 17.94 -16.00
C GLU A 204 -10.26 18.65 -14.66
N LEU A 205 -9.18 18.93 -13.95
CA LEU A 205 -9.20 19.66 -12.69
C LEU A 205 -9.43 21.13 -12.98
N THR A 206 -10.54 21.69 -12.53
CA THR A 206 -10.90 23.11 -12.75
C THR A 206 -10.43 24.03 -11.61
N LYS A 207 -10.01 23.43 -10.49
CA LYS A 207 -9.63 24.10 -9.24
C LYS A 207 -8.45 23.39 -8.57
N GLY A 208 -7.92 24.01 -7.52
CA GLY A 208 -6.87 23.47 -6.69
C GLY A 208 -5.47 23.61 -7.30
N VAL A 209 -4.51 22.93 -6.67
CA VAL A 209 -3.06 22.99 -6.99
C VAL A 209 -2.72 22.56 -8.42
N ARG A 210 -3.64 21.89 -9.11
CA ARG A 210 -3.49 21.37 -10.46
C ARG A 210 -4.59 21.84 -11.40
N ALA A 211 -5.20 23.00 -11.14
CA ALA A 211 -6.19 23.57 -12.04
C ALA A 211 -5.65 23.70 -13.48
N GLY A 212 -6.45 23.29 -14.48
CA GLY A 212 -6.08 23.21 -15.89
C GLY A 212 -5.38 21.90 -16.29
N MET A 213 -5.06 21.01 -15.34
CA MET A 213 -4.46 19.71 -15.62
C MET A 213 -5.51 18.59 -15.62
N PHE A 214 -5.16 17.46 -16.24
CA PHE A 214 -5.95 16.24 -16.16
C PHE A 214 -5.46 15.34 -15.01
N ASP A 215 -6.37 14.56 -14.45
CA ASP A 215 -6.07 13.52 -13.46
C ASP A 215 -6.67 12.19 -13.92
N CYS A 216 -5.84 11.15 -13.89
CA CYS A 216 -6.23 9.79 -14.16
C CYS A 216 -5.42 8.82 -13.31
N LYS A 217 -6.05 7.74 -12.82
CA LYS A 217 -5.35 6.66 -12.11
C LYS A 217 -4.23 6.00 -12.94
N TYR A 218 -4.31 6.09 -14.27
CA TYR A 218 -3.30 5.54 -15.19
C TYR A 218 -2.06 6.45 -15.32
N ASP A 219 -2.11 7.72 -14.89
CA ASP A 219 -0.93 8.62 -14.91
C ASP A 219 0.20 8.12 -13.99
N PHE A 220 -0.17 7.29 -13.01
CA PHE A 220 0.70 6.76 -11.97
C PHE A 220 1.04 5.29 -12.17
N ASN A 221 0.86 4.76 -13.38
CA ASN A 221 1.31 3.40 -13.69
C ASN A 221 2.84 3.31 -13.60
N LEU A 222 3.38 2.14 -13.23
CA LEU A 222 4.83 1.93 -13.23
C LEU A 222 5.21 0.46 -13.43
N GLU A 223 6.49 0.25 -13.74
CA GLU A 223 7.16 -1.05 -13.70
C GLU A 223 7.53 -1.34 -12.25
N TYR A 224 6.83 -2.25 -11.58
CA TYR A 224 7.09 -2.48 -10.15
C TYR A 224 8.53 -2.89 -9.82
N HIS A 225 9.27 -3.45 -10.78
CA HIS A 225 10.69 -3.80 -10.62
C HIS A 225 11.62 -2.58 -10.59
N SER A 226 11.18 -1.42 -11.09
CA SER A 226 12.00 -0.22 -11.17
C SER A 226 11.94 0.65 -9.92
N VAL A 227 11.10 0.31 -8.93
CA VAL A 227 10.94 1.06 -7.69
C VAL A 227 10.98 0.14 -6.47
N GLY A 228 11.44 0.66 -5.33
CA GLY A 228 11.38 -0.08 -4.06
C GLY A 228 10.03 0.00 -3.35
N CYS A 229 9.35 1.15 -3.48
CA CYS A 229 8.05 1.41 -2.86
C CYS A 229 7.32 2.56 -3.57
N TRP A 230 6.02 2.67 -3.35
CA TRP A 230 5.20 3.80 -3.79
C TRP A 230 4.07 4.06 -2.80
N GLY A 231 3.54 5.28 -2.79
CA GLY A 231 2.48 5.61 -1.86
C GLY A 231 2.11 7.09 -1.81
N HIS A 232 1.74 7.53 -0.61
CA HIS A 232 1.35 8.91 -0.31
C HIS A 232 2.17 9.45 0.86
N ALA A 233 2.36 10.77 0.89
CA ALA A 233 3.06 11.47 1.96
C ALA A 233 2.46 12.85 2.25
N SER A 234 2.76 13.39 3.43
CA SER A 234 2.41 14.74 3.84
C SER A 234 3.62 15.48 4.40
N ASP A 235 3.87 16.69 3.90
CA ASP A 235 4.81 17.61 4.56
C ASP A 235 4.13 18.38 5.70
N ARG A 236 2.79 18.41 5.72
CA ARG A 236 2.01 19.12 6.76
C ARG A 236 1.82 18.26 8.01
N ASN A 237 1.40 17.01 7.80
CA ASN A 237 1.12 16.06 8.87
C ASN A 237 2.34 15.19 9.24
N GLN A 238 3.44 15.28 8.47
CA GLN A 238 4.69 14.55 8.70
C GLN A 238 4.45 13.03 8.82
N VAL A 239 3.68 12.50 7.88
CA VAL A 239 3.26 11.09 7.81
C VAL A 239 3.23 10.62 6.36
N GLY A 240 3.50 9.34 6.13
CA GLY A 240 3.39 8.69 4.83
C GLY A 240 2.89 7.26 4.95
N ALA A 241 2.36 6.73 3.86
CA ALA A 241 1.91 5.36 3.71
C ALA A 241 2.48 4.82 2.40
N TRP A 242 3.06 3.62 2.44
CA TRP A 242 3.79 3.04 1.31
C TRP A 242 3.42 1.57 1.16
N ILE A 243 3.28 1.13 -0.08
CA ILE A 243 3.42 -0.28 -0.43
C ILE A 243 4.90 -0.55 -0.64
N VAL A 244 5.41 -1.56 0.07
CA VAL A 244 6.79 -2.04 -0.03
C VAL A 244 6.72 -3.50 -0.45
N LEU A 245 7.43 -3.85 -1.51
CA LEU A 245 7.44 -5.21 -2.03
C LEU A 245 8.48 -6.06 -1.31
N GLY A 246 8.07 -7.25 -0.85
CA GLY A 246 9.00 -8.26 -0.34
C GLY A 246 9.64 -9.11 -1.43
N SER A 247 8.99 -9.22 -2.59
CA SER A 247 9.42 -9.98 -3.77
C SER A 247 8.66 -9.48 -5.00
N HIS A 248 9.08 -9.91 -6.19
CA HIS A 248 8.43 -9.65 -7.47
C HIS A 248 8.08 -10.94 -8.25
N GLU A 249 8.33 -12.11 -7.67
CA GLU A 249 8.20 -13.41 -8.37
C GLU A 249 6.75 -13.79 -8.74
N PHE A 250 5.77 -13.15 -8.11
CA PHE A 250 4.35 -13.45 -8.23
C PHE A 250 3.62 -12.61 -9.29
N PHE A 251 4.32 -11.75 -10.02
CA PHE A 251 3.72 -10.94 -11.07
C PHE A 251 3.81 -11.63 -12.45
N ASN A 252 2.73 -11.56 -13.24
CA ASN A 252 2.73 -12.00 -14.65
C ASN A 252 3.45 -10.98 -15.57
N ASP A 253 3.82 -11.39 -16.78
CA ASP A 253 4.40 -10.56 -17.86
C ASP A 253 5.78 -9.93 -17.61
N GLY A 254 6.50 -10.37 -16.58
CA GLY A 254 7.91 -10.03 -16.37
C GLY A 254 8.19 -8.59 -15.91
N PRO A 255 9.46 -8.17 -15.91
CA PRO A 255 9.90 -7.00 -15.14
C PRO A 255 9.51 -5.65 -15.75
N MET A 256 9.33 -5.58 -17.07
CA MET A 256 8.98 -4.35 -17.79
C MET A 256 7.47 -4.08 -17.81
N LYS A 257 6.65 -5.00 -17.28
CA LYS A 257 5.20 -4.82 -17.27
C LYS A 257 4.83 -3.69 -16.33
N GLN A 258 4.01 -2.76 -16.84
CA GLN A 258 3.47 -1.66 -16.07
C GLN A 258 2.05 -1.95 -15.60
N ASP A 259 1.71 -1.48 -14.40
CA ASP A 259 0.33 -1.45 -13.92
C ASP A 259 0.14 -0.31 -12.90
N LEU A 260 -1.10 -0.11 -12.46
CA LEU A 260 -1.51 0.96 -11.55
C LEU A 260 -0.80 0.85 -10.20
N SER A 261 -0.60 1.99 -9.56
CA SER A 261 0.02 2.06 -8.23
C SER A 261 -0.79 2.94 -7.31
N SER A 262 -0.24 4.03 -6.79
CA SER A 262 -1.02 5.10 -6.18
C SER A 262 -1.96 5.75 -7.19
N ALA A 263 -3.13 6.19 -6.73
CA ALA A 263 -3.91 7.21 -7.42
C ALA A 263 -4.58 8.10 -6.37
N SER A 264 -5.36 9.06 -6.82
CA SER A 264 -6.08 9.92 -5.90
C SER A 264 -6.94 9.11 -4.92
N ALA A 265 -6.68 9.29 -3.61
CA ALA A 265 -7.37 8.67 -2.48
C ALA A 265 -7.19 7.14 -2.31
N LEU A 266 -6.18 6.52 -2.94
CA LEU A 266 -5.88 5.09 -2.74
C LEU A 266 -4.44 4.71 -3.12
N ILE A 267 -4.01 3.53 -2.69
CA ILE A 267 -2.82 2.84 -3.21
C ILE A 267 -3.26 1.47 -3.74
N HIS A 268 -2.84 1.11 -4.95
CA HIS A 268 -3.02 -0.22 -5.53
C HIS A 268 -1.70 -0.97 -5.57
N ILE A 269 -1.84 -2.30 -5.59
CA ILE A 269 -0.87 -3.23 -6.15
C ILE A 269 -1.64 -4.28 -6.95
N HIS A 270 -1.25 -4.51 -8.20
CA HIS A 270 -1.85 -5.50 -9.09
C HIS A 270 -0.89 -6.69 -9.25
N PHE A 271 -1.26 -7.84 -8.70
CA PHE A 271 -0.53 -9.10 -8.82
C PHE A 271 -0.80 -9.76 -10.17
N GLY A 272 -2.08 -9.91 -10.52
CA GLY A 272 -2.54 -10.27 -11.87
C GLY A 272 -2.77 -8.98 -12.65
N ARG A 273 -1.85 -8.68 -13.57
CA ARG A 273 -1.73 -7.43 -14.31
C ARG A 273 -2.26 -7.59 -15.72
N ASN A 274 -3.54 -7.28 -15.94
CA ASN A 274 -4.21 -7.40 -17.24
C ASN A 274 -4.39 -6.07 -18.00
N HIS A 275 -3.96 -4.94 -17.44
CA HIS A 275 -3.92 -3.66 -18.16
C HIS A 275 -2.84 -3.68 -19.24
N TYR A 276 -2.97 -2.86 -20.29
CA TYR A 276 -1.99 -2.75 -21.36
C TYR A 276 -1.66 -4.10 -22.00
N GLU A 277 -2.71 -4.80 -22.47
CA GLU A 277 -2.61 -6.12 -23.12
C GLU A 277 -1.91 -7.18 -22.25
N GLY A 278 -2.13 -7.15 -20.93
CA GLY A 278 -1.52 -8.12 -20.03
C GLY A 278 -2.11 -9.52 -20.14
N SER A 279 -1.26 -10.53 -19.95
CA SER A 279 -1.70 -11.92 -19.89
C SER A 279 -2.51 -12.19 -18.63
N SER A 280 -3.46 -13.11 -18.73
CA SER A 280 -4.13 -13.68 -17.55
C SER A 280 -3.35 -14.89 -17.07
N THR A 281 -3.34 -15.13 -15.75
CA THR A 281 -2.93 -16.41 -15.19
C THR A 281 -3.99 -17.46 -15.52
N ARG A 282 -3.64 -18.46 -16.35
CA ARG A 282 -4.54 -19.54 -16.77
C ARG A 282 -4.13 -20.84 -16.08
N ILE A 283 -5.11 -21.57 -15.58
CA ILE A 283 -4.92 -22.86 -14.91
C ILE A 283 -5.88 -23.85 -15.57
N ALA A 284 -5.37 -24.97 -16.07
CA ALA A 284 -6.20 -25.99 -16.71
C ALA A 284 -6.90 -26.88 -15.67
N SER A 285 -7.95 -27.56 -16.12
CA SER A 285 -8.61 -28.60 -15.32
C SER A 285 -7.60 -29.70 -14.97
N GLY A 286 -7.54 -30.10 -13.70
CA GLY A 286 -6.59 -31.12 -13.24
C GLY A 286 -5.19 -30.63 -12.89
N GLU A 287 -4.89 -29.34 -13.07
CA GLU A 287 -3.65 -28.72 -12.58
C GLU A 287 -3.86 -28.20 -11.14
N ALA A 288 -2.86 -28.37 -10.28
CA ALA A 288 -2.91 -27.97 -8.86
C ALA A 288 -1.61 -27.29 -8.42
#